data_AF-A0A510UX30-F1
#
_entry.id   AF-A0A510UX30-F1
#
_cell.length_a   1.000
_cell.length_b   1.000
_cell.length_c   1.000
_cell.angle_alpha   90.00
_cell.angle_beta   90.00
_cell.angle_gamma   90.00
#
_symmetry.space_group_name_H-M   'P 1'
#
loop_
_entity.id
_entity.type
_entity.pdbx_description
1 polymer ?
#
loop_
_entity_poly.entity_id
_entity_poly.type
_entity_poly.pdbx_seq_one_letter_code
_entity_poly.pdbx_strand_id
1 'polypeptide(L)'
;MSPALERSPVLRARPAARLAAGVRAVATSVRWYVRESTGEAAYDRYVAAHAADHPDHPPLTRAQWWRARDAAREHTVTTGCC
;
A
#
# COMPACT_ATOMS: atom_id res chain seq x y z
N MET A 1 -5.84 -46.22 -39.93
CA MET A 1 -4.41 -46.04 -39.67
C MET A 1 -4.23 -44.75 -38.90
N SER A 2 -4.25 -44.81 -37.57
CA SER A 2 -3.80 -43.71 -36.71
C SER A 2 -2.29 -43.85 -36.52
N PRO A 3 -1.59 -42.75 -36.25
CA PRO A 3 -0.89 -42.74 -34.98
C PRO A 3 -0.99 -41.42 -34.22
N ALA A 4 -0.99 -41.59 -32.89
CA ALA A 4 -0.38 -40.74 -31.86
C ALA A 4 -0.75 -39.23 -31.81
N LEU A 5 -1.47 -38.76 -30.79
CA LEU A 5 -0.93 -38.57 -29.43
C LEU A 5 0.30 -37.67 -29.39
N GLU A 6 0.13 -36.36 -29.54
CA GLU A 6 0.98 -35.40 -28.84
C GLU A 6 0.14 -34.69 -27.79
N ARG A 7 0.06 -35.38 -26.65
CA ARG A 7 -0.43 -34.87 -25.39
C ARG A 7 0.53 -33.77 -24.95
N SER A 8 0.19 -32.51 -25.24
CA SER A 8 0.91 -31.37 -24.67
C SER A 8 1.04 -31.57 -23.16
N PRO A 9 2.27 -31.64 -22.61
CA PRO A 9 2.44 -31.65 -21.18
C PRO A 9 2.05 -30.25 -20.73
N VAL A 10 0.83 -30.12 -20.19
CA VAL A 10 0.49 -28.98 -19.34
C VAL A 10 1.62 -28.93 -18.33
N LEU A 11 2.51 -27.96 -18.48
CA LEU A 11 3.63 -27.73 -17.57
C LEU A 11 2.98 -27.64 -16.20
N ARG A 12 3.07 -28.74 -15.44
CA ARG A 12 2.63 -28.78 -14.06
C ARG A 12 3.53 -27.78 -13.37
N ALA A 13 3.05 -26.54 -13.27
CA ALA A 13 3.76 -25.46 -12.63
C ALA A 13 4.26 -26.04 -11.30
N ARG A 14 5.59 -26.13 -11.18
CA ARG A 14 6.23 -26.81 -10.07
C ARG A 14 5.57 -26.26 -8.79
N PRO A 15 5.20 -27.10 -7.82
CA PRO A 15 4.47 -26.65 -6.63
C PRO A 15 5.17 -25.43 -5.97
N ALA A 16 6.50 -25.38 -6.02
CA ALA A 16 7.33 -24.24 -5.62
C ALA A 16 7.01 -22.91 -6.34
N ALA A 17 6.74 -22.93 -7.65
CA ALA A 17 6.40 -21.72 -8.41
C ALA A 17 5.02 -21.15 -8.03
N ARG A 18 4.06 -22.03 -7.71
CA ARG A 18 2.73 -21.64 -7.21
C ARG A 18 2.82 -21.07 -5.80
N LEU A 19 3.60 -21.69 -4.92
CA LEU A 19 3.88 -21.18 -3.58
C LEU A 19 4.57 -19.81 -3.63
N ALA A 20 5.59 -19.65 -4.48
CA ALA A 20 6.27 -18.36 -4.64
C ALA A 20 5.34 -17.25 -5.18
N ALA A 21 4.42 -17.59 -6.09
CA ALA A 21 3.41 -16.64 -6.57
C ALA A 21 2.42 -16.26 -5.45
N GLY A 22 1.97 -17.24 -4.65
CA GLY A 22 1.12 -17.00 -3.49
C GLY A 22 1.78 -16.11 -2.44
N VAL A 23 3.04 -16.40 -2.09
CA VAL A 23 3.83 -15.59 -1.13
C VAL A 23 3.98 -14.15 -1.63
N ARG A 24 4.26 -13.93 -2.93
CA ARG A 24 4.33 -12.58 -3.50
C ARG A 24 2.99 -11.86 -3.42
N ALA A 25 1.88 -12.53 -3.75
CA ALA A 25 0.55 -11.94 -3.68
C ALA A 25 0.20 -11.52 -2.24
N VAL A 26 0.47 -12.40 -1.26
CA VAL A 26 0.25 -12.09 0.16
C VAL A 26 1.12 -10.93 0.61
N ALA A 27 2.40 -10.89 0.24
CA ALA A 27 3.29 -9.79 0.58
C ALA A 27 2.82 -8.44 0.01
N THR A 28 2.29 -8.42 -1.22
CA THR A 28 1.69 -7.21 -1.82
C THR A 28 0.45 -6.75 -1.05
N SER A 29 -0.44 -7.67 -0.67
CA SER A 29 -1.64 -7.37 0.11
C SER A 29 -1.31 -6.89 1.52
N VAL A 30 -0.35 -7.53 2.20
CA VAL A 30 0.14 -7.08 3.52
C VAL A 30 0.78 -5.71 3.41
N ARG A 31 1.58 -5.43 2.38
CA ARG A 31 2.14 -4.08 2.14
C ARG A 31 1.05 -3.04 1.90
N TRP A 32 0.01 -3.35 1.12
CA TRP A 32 -1.13 -2.46 0.93
C TRP A 32 -1.87 -2.21 2.26
N TYR A 33 -2.11 -3.27 3.02
CA TYR A 33 -2.79 -3.20 4.30
C TYR A 33 -1.98 -2.43 5.36
N VAL A 34 -0.66 -2.64 5.45
CA VAL A 34 0.25 -1.89 6.32
C VAL A 34 0.30 -0.41 5.90
N ARG A 35 0.33 -0.12 4.59
CA ARG A 35 0.23 1.25 4.08
C ARG A 35 -1.06 1.94 4.52
N GLU A 36 -2.17 1.22 4.49
CA GLU A 36 -3.48 1.72 4.91
C GLU A 36 -3.59 1.86 6.43
N SER A 37 -3.12 0.87 7.19
CA SER A 37 -3.34 0.73 8.64
C SER A 37 -2.28 1.38 9.53
N THR A 38 -1.02 1.40 9.12
CA THR A 38 0.10 1.98 9.90
C THR A 38 0.26 3.48 9.64
N GLY A 39 -0.46 4.01 8.64
CA GLY A 39 -0.33 5.41 8.24
C GLY A 39 0.93 5.69 7.41
N GLU A 40 1.62 4.67 6.89
CA GLU A 40 2.74 4.85 5.97
C GLU A 40 2.29 5.53 4.65
N ALA A 41 1.07 5.26 4.18
CA ALA A 41 0.48 5.97 3.04
C ALA A 41 -0.23 7.28 3.42
N ALA A 42 -0.18 7.70 4.69
CA ALA A 42 -0.89 8.89 5.11
C ALA A 42 -0.32 10.16 4.43
N TYR A 43 0.98 10.18 4.11
CA TYR A 43 1.57 11.25 3.31
C TYR A 43 1.03 11.26 1.87
N ASP A 44 0.92 10.09 1.24
CA ASP A 44 0.43 9.99 -0.14
C ASP A 44 -1.06 10.42 -0.22
N ARG A 45 -1.86 10.07 0.79
CA ARG A 45 -3.24 10.55 0.95
C ARG A 45 -3.29 12.08 1.14
N TYR A 46 -2.38 12.64 1.92
CA TYR A 46 -2.25 14.10 2.05
C TYR A 46 -1.93 14.76 0.71
N VAL A 47 -0.96 14.24 -0.06
CA VAL A 47 -0.61 14.81 -1.37
C VAL A 47 -1.79 14.74 -2.34
N ALA A 48 -2.53 13.62 -2.35
CA ALA A 48 -3.72 13.48 -3.20
C ALA A 48 -4.82 14.48 -2.82
N ALA A 49 -5.10 14.64 -1.52
CA ALA A 49 -6.06 15.63 -1.04
C ALA A 49 -5.58 17.06 -1.32
N HIS A 50 -4.31 17.35 -1.07
CA HIS A 50 -3.71 18.67 -1.31
C HIS A 50 -3.73 19.04 -2.80
N ALA A 51 -3.47 18.09 -3.69
CA ALA A 51 -3.58 18.33 -5.13
C ALA A 51 -5.02 18.61 -5.58
N ALA A 52 -6.02 18.04 -4.89
CA ALA A 52 -7.43 18.30 -5.16
C ALA A 52 -7.90 19.66 -4.60
N ASP A 53 -7.49 19.99 -3.38
CA ASP A 53 -7.95 21.18 -2.65
C ASP A 53 -7.12 22.44 -2.99
N HIS A 54 -5.84 22.25 -3.32
CA HIS A 54 -4.86 23.30 -3.55
C HIS A 54 -4.00 23.02 -4.79
N PRO A 55 -4.58 23.06 -6.01
CA PRO A 55 -3.85 22.75 -7.23
C PRO A 55 -2.70 23.74 -7.52
N ASP A 56 -2.80 24.97 -7.03
CA ASP A 56 -1.81 26.04 -7.26
C ASP A 56 -0.66 26.07 -6.25
N HIS A 57 -0.72 25.23 -5.21
CA HIS A 57 0.31 25.20 -4.16
C HIS A 57 1.02 23.84 -4.10
N PRO A 58 2.37 23.84 -3.98
CA PRO A 58 3.10 22.60 -3.78
C PRO A 58 2.83 22.03 -2.38
N PRO A 59 2.63 20.71 -2.25
CA PRO A 59 2.43 20.08 -0.95
C PRO A 59 3.68 20.19 -0.08
N LEU A 60 3.47 20.13 1.24
CA LEU A 60 4.56 20.05 2.20
C LEU A 60 5.43 18.81 1.93
N THR A 61 6.72 18.91 2.25
CA THR A 61 7.59 17.73 2.21
C THR A 61 7.16 16.71 3.26
N ARG A 62 7.47 15.43 3.03
CA ARG A 62 7.09 14.33 3.93
C ARG A 62 7.48 14.58 5.39
N ALA A 63 8.68 15.09 5.64
CA ALA A 63 9.16 15.37 6.99
C ALA A 63 8.43 16.57 7.64
N GLN A 64 8.17 17.63 6.88
CA GLN A 64 7.41 18.79 7.38
C GLN A 64 5.98 18.39 7.74
N TRP A 65 5.34 17.58 6.90
CA TRP A 65 4.00 17.10 7.14
C TRP A 65 3.90 16.23 8.40
N TRP A 66 4.86 15.32 8.61
CA TRP A 66 4.91 14.53 9.85
C TRP A 66 5.10 15.38 11.09
N ARG A 67 5.99 16.38 11.05
CA ARG A 67 6.17 17.33 12.16
C ARG A 67 4.91 18.14 12.44
N ALA A 68 4.25 18.65 11.41
CA ALA A 68 3.00 19.41 11.56
C ALA A 68 1.87 18.56 12.17
N ARG A 69 1.76 17.28 11.79
CA ARG A 69 0.79 16.35 12.38
C ARG A 69 1.05 16.07 13.85
N ASP A 70 2.32 15.92 14.22
CA ASP A 70 2.71 15.64 15.60
C ASP A 70 2.43 16.86 16.48
N ALA A 71 2.83 18.05 16.03
CA ALA A 71 2.48 19.31 16.69
C ALA A 71 0.97 19.49 16.83
N ALA A 72 0.20 19.20 15.77
CA ALA A 72 -1.25 19.27 15.84
C ALA A 72 -1.82 18.30 16.89
N ARG A 73 -1.24 17.09 17.06
CA ARG A 73 -1.68 16.15 18.09
C ARG A 73 -1.38 16.65 19.50
N GLU A 74 -0.22 17.23 19.71
CA GLU A 74 0.17 17.80 21.00
C GLU A 74 -0.72 18.99 21.39
N HIS A 75 -1.12 19.81 20.42
CA HIS A 75 -2.03 20.93 20.66
C HIS A 75 -3.52 20.56 20.65
N THR A 76 -3.89 19.37 20.16
CA THR A 76 -5.27 18.85 20.13
C THR A 76 -5.56 17.91 21.29
N VAL A 77 -4.71 17.88 22.32
CA VAL A 77 -5.07 17.23 23.58
C VAL A 77 -6.05 18.15 24.30
N THR A 78 -7.33 18.03 23.98
CA THR A 78 -8.39 18.58 24.83
C THR A 78 -8.34 17.81 26.14
N THR A 79 -7.68 18.36 27.15
CA THR A 79 -7.90 17.96 28.54
C THR A 79 -9.37 18.17 28.81
N GLY A 80 -10.14 17.08 28.87
CA GLY A 80 -11.58 17.14 29.09
C GLY A 80 -11.87 18.04 30.29
N CYS A 81 -12.68 19.07 30.06
CA CYS A 81 -13.15 19.93 31.14
C CYS A 81 -14.10 19.12 32.02
N CYS A 82 -13.81 19.06 33.33
CA CYS A 82 -14.77 18.69 34.35
C CYS A 82 -15.93 19.69 34.38
#